data_AF-A0AAD1CGQ5-F1
#
_entry.id   AF-A0AAD1CGQ5-F1
#
_cell.length_a   1.000
_cell.length_b   1.000
_cell.length_c   1.000
_cell.angle_alpha   90.00
_cell.angle_beta   90.00
_cell.angle_gamma   90.00
#
_symmetry.space_group_name_H-M   'P 1'
#
loop_
_entity.id
_entity.type
_entity.pdbx_description
1 polymer ?
#
loop_
_entity_poly.entity_id
_entity_poly.type
_entity_poly.pdbx_seq_one_letter_code
_entity_poly.pdbx_strand_id
1 'polypeptide(L)'
;MSQSDGLTNTNSKVTTLFSLSKWLFPFCMNDKFKFACKVGLSLTLAYLIPMAMGWPQASTAATTVMLIASTGSKRESLAKGSLRVLGTVVGAVLGLSLVGIFAQEQWLYMLSVSVIVSVIFYFRNAYTKDPTLFMLTGVMTLMMSNGGDAEGAFLYGIDRAYMTVFGVVIYTLVGTFLFPTKTEQNLRQLAADLREKQQAVFAGIIHRQSLTPTQLDEFDDPLPELIKALFTAQSQLDQRYSLISKECSDVSAYKTEWDLALHYYKQITQQLVAVGQSSFDQHVDGEDFIGNYQDAVEEINQLFSQLDDAWAEQQSHYIGSELKVDFEVDALKNAGHFEKGSAITLGFSLKSLHQKLSKLTEVVTCIDSVTERVSFDKPNINNTSRFIWWDAENFKTAIKVFVTYWVAAFIWIYLNPPGGYSFVIFSTIYMSLLSFMPVHPVMLLVLFTFGFLFAVPAYIFVLPNLTLGLELGVFIFLYTFIAFYLFNGPVTIFFLMGLFILNIDNTMFYHFGIVMTVMVLFYQVVLMIIFSHYFPFSSKPEHLFLVMRERLYGGDSN
;
A
#
# COMPACT_ATOMS: atom_id res chain seq x y z
N MET A 1 -15.98 -72.87 -24.33
CA MET A 1 -17.30 -72.23 -24.43
C MET A 1 -17.57 -71.52 -23.11
N SER A 2 -17.61 -70.16 -23.13
CA SER A 2 -18.00 -69.20 -22.05
C SER A 2 -17.04 -69.04 -20.85
N GLN A 3 -16.22 -67.97 -20.74
CA GLN A 3 -16.44 -66.56 -20.25
C GLN A 3 -16.55 -66.44 -18.71
N SER A 4 -15.58 -65.78 -18.03
CA SER A 4 -15.52 -64.36 -17.56
C SER A 4 -16.54 -64.07 -16.44
N ASP A 5 -16.31 -63.35 -15.34
CA ASP A 5 -15.46 -62.23 -14.94
C ASP A 5 -15.40 -62.15 -13.40
N GLY A 6 -14.44 -61.42 -12.83
CA GLY A 6 -14.63 -60.87 -11.48
C GLY A 6 -13.39 -60.70 -10.61
N LEU A 7 -12.37 -59.94 -11.05
CA LEU A 7 -11.29 -59.48 -10.16
C LEU A 7 -10.61 -58.21 -10.70
N THR A 8 -11.38 -57.14 -10.88
CA THR A 8 -10.84 -55.82 -11.26
C THR A 8 -11.68 -54.69 -10.67
N ASN A 9 -11.49 -54.32 -9.39
CA ASN A 9 -11.91 -52.97 -8.95
C ASN A 9 -11.32 -52.41 -7.64
N THR A 10 -10.03 -52.65 -7.36
CA THR A 10 -9.33 -51.99 -6.23
C THR A 10 -8.17 -51.09 -6.63
N ASN A 11 -7.65 -51.20 -7.86
CA ASN A 11 -6.51 -50.39 -8.31
C ASN A 11 -6.86 -49.06 -9.00
N SER A 12 -8.13 -48.79 -9.31
CA SER A 12 -8.57 -47.55 -9.99
C SER A 12 -8.77 -46.35 -9.04
N LYS A 13 -9.04 -46.59 -7.75
CA LYS A 13 -9.22 -45.53 -6.74
C LYS A 13 -7.90 -44.97 -6.20
N VAL A 14 -6.82 -45.76 -6.21
CA VAL A 14 -5.51 -45.33 -5.69
C VAL A 14 -4.72 -44.54 -6.75
N THR A 15 -4.89 -44.86 -8.03
CA THR A 15 -4.25 -44.14 -9.15
C THR A 15 -4.89 -42.78 -9.43
N THR A 16 -6.19 -42.60 -9.16
CA THR A 16 -6.88 -41.30 -9.27
C THR A 16 -6.49 -40.31 -8.17
N LEU A 17 -6.19 -40.79 -6.96
CA LEU A 17 -5.65 -39.96 -5.86
C LEU A 17 -4.24 -39.46 -6.15
N PHE A 18 -3.39 -40.31 -6.73
CA PHE A 18 -2.03 -39.92 -7.13
C PHE A 18 -2.00 -38.99 -8.36
N SER A 19 -2.93 -39.12 -9.31
CA SER A 19 -3.03 -38.19 -10.45
C SER A 19 -3.59 -36.82 -10.05
N LEU A 20 -4.54 -36.76 -9.11
CA LEU A 20 -5.01 -35.50 -8.53
C LEU A 20 -3.87 -34.78 -7.80
N SER A 21 -3.04 -35.51 -7.05
CA SER A 21 -1.89 -34.92 -6.35
C SER A 21 -0.88 -34.30 -7.32
N LYS A 22 -0.53 -34.97 -8.42
CA LYS A 22 0.40 -34.42 -9.44
C LYS A 22 -0.17 -33.23 -10.19
N TRP A 23 -1.50 -33.09 -10.28
CA TRP A 23 -2.17 -31.95 -10.90
C TRP A 23 -2.40 -30.77 -9.93
N LEU A 24 -2.63 -31.05 -8.64
CA LEU A 24 -2.77 -30.04 -7.56
C LEU A 24 -1.43 -29.47 -7.06
N PHE A 25 -0.34 -30.25 -7.11
CA PHE A 25 0.98 -29.82 -6.63
C PHE A 25 1.52 -28.52 -7.28
N PRO A 26 1.44 -28.30 -8.61
CA PRO A 26 1.84 -27.02 -9.19
C PRO A 26 0.89 -25.86 -8.82
N PHE A 27 -0.37 -26.15 -8.52
CA PHE A 27 -1.37 -25.14 -8.10
C PHE A 27 -1.19 -24.73 -6.62
N CYS A 28 -0.85 -25.68 -5.74
CA CYS A 28 -0.50 -25.46 -4.34
C CYS A 28 0.83 -24.68 -4.14
N MET A 29 1.63 -24.51 -5.19
CA MET A 29 2.92 -23.80 -5.16
C MET A 29 2.84 -22.32 -5.53
N ASN A 30 1.70 -21.85 -6.07
CA ASN A 30 1.52 -20.44 -6.43
C ASN A 30 1.56 -19.54 -5.17
N ASP A 31 2.26 -18.40 -5.24
CA ASP A 31 2.37 -17.46 -4.13
C ASP A 31 1.01 -16.93 -3.66
N LYS A 32 0.05 -16.80 -4.58
CA LYS A 32 -1.34 -16.48 -4.24
C LYS A 32 -2.00 -17.56 -3.37
N PHE A 33 -1.77 -18.84 -3.69
CA PHE A 33 -2.30 -19.95 -2.90
C PHE A 33 -1.68 -19.98 -1.50
N LYS A 34 -0.35 -19.88 -1.41
CA LYS A 34 0.38 -19.85 -0.13
C LYS A 34 -0.07 -18.67 0.74
N PHE A 35 -0.29 -17.50 0.13
CA PHE A 35 -0.80 -16.33 0.82
C PHE A 35 -2.24 -16.53 1.30
N ALA A 36 -3.16 -16.96 0.42
CA ALA A 36 -4.56 -17.22 0.78
C ALA A 36 -4.69 -18.26 1.91
N CYS A 37 -3.89 -19.34 1.85
CA CYS A 37 -3.86 -20.36 2.90
C CYS A 37 -3.36 -19.80 4.24
N LYS A 38 -2.27 -19.00 4.22
CA LYS A 38 -1.76 -18.32 5.42
C LYS A 38 -2.81 -17.41 6.06
N VAL A 39 -3.49 -16.58 5.25
CA VAL A 39 -4.49 -15.65 5.77
C VAL A 39 -5.73 -16.40 6.26
N GLY A 40 -6.20 -17.41 5.50
CA GLY A 40 -7.31 -18.25 5.91
C GLY A 40 -7.06 -18.92 7.26
N LEU A 41 -5.89 -19.53 7.43
CA LEU A 41 -5.51 -20.16 8.69
C LEU A 41 -5.40 -19.13 9.83
N SER A 42 -4.83 -17.96 9.57
CA SER A 42 -4.74 -16.89 10.58
C SER A 42 -6.12 -16.42 11.04
N LEU A 43 -7.08 -16.24 10.11
CA LEU A 43 -8.43 -15.79 10.43
C LEU A 43 -9.20 -16.87 11.20
N THR A 44 -9.06 -18.14 10.79
CA THR A 44 -9.65 -19.29 11.49
C THR A 44 -9.13 -19.38 12.93
N LEU A 45 -7.83 -19.28 13.16
CA LEU A 45 -7.26 -19.30 14.51
C LEU A 45 -7.69 -18.08 15.34
N ALA A 46 -7.80 -16.90 14.73
CA ALA A 46 -8.24 -15.68 15.39
C ALA A 46 -9.71 -15.74 15.86
N TYR A 47 -10.54 -16.59 15.25
CA TYR A 47 -11.89 -16.88 15.74
C TYR A 47 -11.91 -18.04 16.74
N LEU A 48 -11.33 -19.18 16.36
CA LEU A 48 -11.48 -20.42 17.12
C LEU A 48 -10.79 -20.38 18.48
N ILE A 49 -9.61 -19.76 18.61
CA ILE A 49 -8.89 -19.74 19.90
C ILE A 49 -9.65 -18.90 20.94
N PRO A 50 -10.05 -17.63 20.65
CA PRO A 50 -10.86 -16.87 21.59
C PRO A 50 -12.18 -17.55 21.92
N MET A 51 -12.85 -18.12 20.91
CA MET A 51 -14.10 -18.86 21.12
C MET A 51 -13.90 -20.06 22.06
N ALA A 52 -12.90 -20.90 21.80
CA ALA A 52 -12.59 -22.06 22.64
C ALA A 52 -12.21 -21.68 24.08
N MET A 53 -11.59 -20.52 24.28
CA MET A 53 -11.21 -20.01 25.61
C MET A 53 -12.34 -19.24 26.31
N GLY A 54 -13.48 -19.04 25.66
CA GLY A 54 -14.59 -18.24 26.20
C GLY A 54 -14.33 -16.73 26.21
N TRP A 55 -13.35 -16.25 25.43
CA TRP A 55 -13.01 -14.83 25.39
C TRP A 55 -13.97 -14.02 24.51
N PRO A 56 -14.32 -12.79 24.91
CA PRO A 56 -15.29 -11.98 24.18
C PRO A 56 -14.64 -11.25 22.98
N GLN A 57 -15.46 -10.74 22.05
CA GLN A 57 -15.03 -9.96 20.86
C GLN A 57 -13.99 -10.65 19.95
N ALA A 58 -14.11 -11.97 19.72
CA ALA A 58 -13.31 -12.72 18.76
C ALA A 58 -13.29 -12.08 17.34
N SER A 59 -14.40 -11.43 16.95
CA SER A 59 -14.49 -10.67 15.70
C SER A 59 -13.44 -9.55 15.59
N THR A 60 -12.99 -8.96 16.70
CA THR A 60 -11.94 -7.92 16.71
C THR A 60 -10.58 -8.49 16.32
N ALA A 61 -10.23 -9.67 16.84
CA ALA A 61 -8.99 -10.34 16.44
C ALA A 61 -9.02 -10.66 14.94
N ALA A 62 -10.15 -11.17 14.44
CA ALA A 62 -10.33 -11.45 13.01
C ALA A 62 -10.30 -10.19 12.13
N THR A 63 -10.97 -9.08 12.49
CA THR A 63 -10.86 -7.80 11.75
C THR A 63 -9.43 -7.31 11.66
N THR A 64 -8.65 -7.52 12.71
CA THR A 64 -7.24 -7.15 12.78
C THR A 64 -6.42 -7.96 11.78
N VAL A 65 -6.55 -9.28 11.80
CA VAL A 65 -5.90 -10.17 10.83
C VAL A 65 -6.30 -9.83 9.40
N MET A 66 -7.60 -9.62 9.13
CA MET A 66 -8.12 -9.25 7.81
C MET A 66 -7.48 -7.97 7.29
N LEU A 67 -7.53 -6.88 8.06
CA LEU A 67 -7.05 -5.57 7.62
C LEU A 67 -5.53 -5.55 7.44
N ILE A 68 -4.81 -6.29 8.26
CA ILE A 68 -3.37 -6.48 8.12
C ILE A 68 -3.04 -7.25 6.83
N ALA A 69 -3.79 -8.32 6.54
CA ALA A 69 -3.59 -9.12 5.34
C ALA A 69 -4.01 -8.38 4.05
N SER A 70 -5.00 -7.50 4.11
CA SER A 70 -5.51 -6.80 2.93
C SER A 70 -4.70 -5.56 2.54
N THR A 71 -3.83 -5.06 3.41
CA THR A 71 -3.15 -3.76 3.21
C THR A 71 -1.68 -3.85 2.83
N GLY A 72 -1.07 -5.03 2.65
CA GLY A 72 0.30 -5.11 2.13
C GLY A 72 1.05 -6.39 2.46
N SER A 73 2.33 -6.42 2.09
CA SER A 73 3.20 -7.60 2.17
C SER A 73 3.44 -8.11 3.61
N LYS A 74 3.87 -9.36 3.75
CA LYS A 74 3.93 -10.11 5.02
C LYS A 74 4.64 -9.40 6.19
N ARG A 75 5.63 -8.52 5.95
CA ARG A 75 6.40 -7.81 7.00
C ARG A 75 5.96 -6.36 7.22
N GLU A 76 5.40 -5.70 6.20
CA GLU A 76 4.67 -4.42 6.35
C GLU A 76 3.49 -4.58 7.33
N SER A 77 2.91 -5.77 7.34
CA SER A 77 1.89 -6.21 8.29
C SER A 77 2.29 -6.07 9.77
N LEU A 78 3.56 -6.23 10.15
CA LEU A 78 3.99 -6.14 11.55
C LEU A 78 4.00 -4.69 12.05
N ALA A 79 4.59 -3.78 11.26
CA ALA A 79 4.55 -2.35 11.55
C ALA A 79 3.10 -1.82 11.56
N LYS A 80 2.24 -2.32 10.66
CA LYS A 80 0.80 -2.00 10.69
C LYS A 80 0.11 -2.59 11.92
N GLY A 81 0.49 -3.79 12.32
CA GLY A 81 0.01 -4.43 13.54
C GLY A 81 0.33 -3.60 14.79
N SER A 82 1.56 -3.09 14.91
CA SER A 82 1.95 -2.24 16.05
C SER A 82 1.23 -0.89 16.05
N LEU A 83 1.07 -0.25 14.89
CA LEU A 83 0.27 0.97 14.75
C LEU A 83 -1.19 0.75 15.14
N ARG A 84 -1.74 -0.44 14.83
CA ARG A 84 -3.10 -0.82 15.21
C ARG A 84 -3.21 -1.00 16.73
N VAL A 85 -2.27 -1.71 17.36
CA VAL A 85 -2.25 -1.84 18.83
C VAL A 85 -2.15 -0.47 19.50
N LEU A 86 -1.22 0.38 19.05
CA LEU A 86 -1.03 1.72 19.62
C LEU A 86 -2.28 2.58 19.45
N GLY A 87 -2.90 2.57 18.26
CA GLY A 87 -4.13 3.32 18.01
C GLY A 87 -5.31 2.83 18.85
N THR A 88 -5.41 1.52 19.10
CA THR A 88 -6.45 0.98 19.97
C THR A 88 -6.28 1.45 21.40
N VAL A 89 -5.05 1.40 21.92
CA VAL A 89 -4.74 1.81 23.30
C VAL A 89 -4.97 3.30 23.48
N VAL A 90 -4.45 4.15 22.59
CA VAL A 90 -4.63 5.61 22.68
C VAL A 90 -6.11 5.97 22.55
N GLY A 91 -6.84 5.37 21.61
CA GLY A 91 -8.27 5.61 21.44
C GLY A 91 -9.11 5.13 22.62
N ALA A 92 -8.76 4.00 23.24
CA ALA A 92 -9.40 3.50 24.45
C ALA A 92 -9.18 4.43 25.65
N VAL A 93 -7.96 4.96 25.84
CA VAL A 93 -7.65 5.92 26.91
C VAL A 93 -8.43 7.22 26.72
N LEU A 94 -8.46 7.77 25.49
CA LEU A 94 -9.23 8.98 25.18
C LEU A 94 -10.72 8.76 25.37
N GLY A 95 -11.26 7.66 24.83
CA GLY A 95 -12.67 7.29 24.98
C GLY A 95 -13.07 7.09 26.44
N LEU A 96 -12.26 6.37 27.22
CA LEU A 96 -12.50 6.15 28.66
C LEU A 96 -12.50 7.45 29.43
N SER A 97 -11.57 8.35 29.12
CA SER A 97 -11.49 9.67 29.77
C SER A 97 -12.77 10.47 29.51
N LEU A 98 -13.32 10.41 28.29
CA LEU A 98 -14.57 11.09 27.95
C LEU A 98 -15.78 10.46 28.64
N VAL A 99 -15.85 9.13 28.71
CA VAL A 99 -16.91 8.43 29.46
C VAL A 99 -16.81 8.80 30.94
N GLY A 100 -15.61 8.78 31.54
CA GLY A 100 -15.42 9.08 32.95
C GLY A 100 -15.79 10.52 33.35
N ILE A 101 -15.53 11.51 32.48
CA ILE A 101 -15.80 12.92 32.77
C ILE A 101 -17.23 13.33 32.42
N PHE A 102 -17.78 12.84 31.29
CA PHE A 102 -19.00 13.39 30.70
C PHE A 102 -20.16 12.39 30.58
N ALA A 103 -20.02 11.12 30.95
CA ALA A 103 -21.10 10.12 30.74
C ALA A 103 -22.42 10.46 31.43
N GLN A 104 -22.40 11.29 32.49
CA GLN A 104 -23.61 11.73 33.18
C GLN A 104 -24.44 12.72 32.36
N GLU A 105 -23.80 13.52 31.49
CA GLU A 105 -24.45 14.57 30.68
C GLU A 105 -24.36 14.22 29.19
N GLN A 106 -25.42 13.57 28.68
CA GLN A 106 -25.45 12.97 27.34
C GLN A 106 -25.07 13.96 26.20
N TRP A 107 -25.59 15.18 26.24
CA TRP A 107 -25.30 16.20 25.22
C TRP A 107 -23.84 16.69 25.26
N LEU A 108 -23.28 16.85 26.46
CA LEU A 108 -21.88 17.23 26.64
C LEU A 108 -20.92 16.12 26.19
N TYR A 109 -21.26 14.86 26.46
CA TYR A 109 -20.52 13.71 25.96
C TYR A 109 -20.49 13.67 24.43
N MET A 110 -21.67 13.75 23.78
CA MET A 110 -21.78 13.73 22.32
C MET A 110 -21.03 14.89 21.65
N LEU A 111 -21.13 16.10 22.23
CA LEU A 111 -20.38 17.26 21.75
C LEU A 111 -18.86 17.04 21.88
N SER A 112 -18.39 16.61 23.05
CA SER A 112 -16.96 16.38 23.30
C SER A 112 -16.39 15.30 22.37
N VAL A 113 -17.09 14.18 22.20
CA VAL A 113 -16.70 13.11 21.27
C VAL A 113 -16.65 13.62 19.82
N SER A 114 -17.68 14.36 19.38
CA SER A 114 -17.73 14.88 18.01
C SER A 114 -16.55 15.80 17.69
N VAL A 115 -16.17 16.68 18.62
CA VAL A 115 -15.04 17.61 18.46
C VAL A 115 -13.72 16.83 18.42
N ILE A 116 -13.49 15.94 19.38
CA ILE A 116 -12.23 15.20 19.49
C ILE A 116 -12.03 14.29 18.28
N VAL A 117 -13.07 13.58 17.85
CA VAL A 117 -12.99 12.68 16.69
C VAL A 117 -12.74 13.46 15.39
N SER A 118 -13.38 14.63 15.22
CA SER A 118 -13.08 15.50 14.08
C SER A 118 -11.64 16.00 14.07
N VAL A 119 -11.08 16.34 15.23
CA VAL A 119 -9.66 16.72 15.36
C VAL A 119 -8.74 15.53 15.03
N ILE A 120 -9.04 14.33 15.54
CA ILE A 120 -8.26 13.12 15.24
C ILE A 120 -8.29 12.82 13.73
N PHE A 121 -9.45 12.93 13.08
CA PHE A 121 -9.55 12.70 11.64
C PHE A 121 -8.98 13.84 10.78
N TYR A 122 -8.91 15.08 11.30
CA TYR A 122 -8.07 16.12 10.69
C TYR A 122 -6.60 15.68 10.65
N PHE A 123 -6.05 15.26 11.80
CA PHE A 123 -4.67 14.78 11.88
C PHE A 123 -4.41 13.55 11.01
N ARG A 124 -5.37 12.63 10.92
CA ARG A 124 -5.32 11.48 10.02
C ARG A 124 -5.05 11.91 8.57
N ASN A 125 -5.75 12.93 8.09
CA ASN A 125 -5.65 13.38 6.71
C ASN A 125 -4.43 14.28 6.47
N ALA A 126 -4.06 15.08 7.47
CA ALA A 126 -2.84 15.89 7.42
C ALA A 126 -1.57 15.02 7.45
N TYR A 127 -1.62 13.82 8.03
CA TYR A 127 -0.48 12.93 8.15
C TYR A 127 -0.14 12.25 6.81
N THR A 128 1.08 12.44 6.32
CA THR A 128 1.52 11.96 4.99
C THR A 128 1.98 10.51 4.97
N LYS A 129 2.09 9.86 6.14
CA LYS A 129 2.47 8.45 6.25
C LYS A 129 1.23 7.57 6.49
N ASP A 130 1.44 6.36 7.01
CA ASP A 130 0.37 5.41 7.27
C ASP A 130 -0.70 5.98 8.24
N PRO A 131 -1.96 6.18 7.80
CA PRO A 131 -3.01 6.80 8.61
C PRO A 131 -3.64 5.86 9.64
N THR A 132 -3.24 4.58 9.69
CA THR A 132 -3.84 3.54 10.55
C THR A 132 -3.91 3.92 12.02
N LEU A 133 -2.87 4.55 12.56
CA LEU A 133 -2.81 4.99 13.96
C LEU A 133 -3.97 5.94 14.31
N PHE A 134 -4.08 7.05 13.58
CA PHE A 134 -5.11 8.06 13.82
C PHE A 134 -6.51 7.53 13.49
N MET A 135 -6.62 6.74 12.41
CA MET A 135 -7.88 6.09 12.04
C MET A 135 -8.42 5.24 13.19
N LEU A 136 -7.60 4.37 13.77
CA LEU A 136 -8.05 3.47 14.82
C LEU A 136 -8.25 4.18 16.15
N THR A 137 -7.45 5.22 16.43
CA THR A 137 -7.65 6.10 17.59
C THR A 137 -9.05 6.72 17.54
N GLY A 138 -9.46 7.25 16.39
CA GLY A 138 -10.79 7.83 16.20
C GLY A 138 -11.92 6.79 16.31
N VAL A 139 -11.76 5.62 15.65
CA VAL A 139 -12.72 4.51 15.71
C VAL A 139 -12.93 4.04 17.17
N MET A 140 -11.86 3.84 17.91
CA MET A 140 -11.94 3.36 19.29
C MET A 140 -12.50 4.41 20.25
N THR A 141 -12.18 5.68 20.04
CA THR A 141 -12.79 6.78 20.80
C THR A 141 -14.31 6.80 20.60
N LEU A 142 -14.80 6.61 19.37
CA LEU A 142 -16.24 6.54 19.07
C LEU A 142 -16.92 5.30 19.66
N MET A 143 -16.25 4.15 19.62
CA MET A 143 -16.84 2.87 20.02
C MET A 143 -16.88 2.64 21.53
N MET A 144 -16.20 3.48 22.33
CA MET A 144 -16.06 3.25 23.76
C MET A 144 -17.39 3.26 24.52
N SER A 145 -18.37 4.05 24.07
CA SER A 145 -19.72 4.08 24.65
C SER A 145 -20.50 2.77 24.48
N ASN A 146 -20.06 1.85 23.61
CA ASN A 146 -20.73 0.56 23.45
C ASN A 146 -20.62 -0.32 24.70
N GLY A 147 -19.69 -0.03 25.61
CA GLY A 147 -19.61 -0.67 26.91
C GLY A 147 -20.75 -0.30 27.86
N GLY A 148 -21.60 0.68 27.50
CA GLY A 148 -22.74 1.10 28.31
C GLY A 148 -22.31 2.05 29.42
N ASP A 149 -21.95 1.50 30.58
CA ASP A 149 -21.49 2.26 31.74
C ASP A 149 -19.95 2.38 31.79
N ALA A 150 -19.43 3.04 32.82
CA ALA A 150 -17.99 3.29 32.93
C ALA A 150 -17.17 1.99 33.08
N GLU A 151 -17.70 1.01 33.83
CA GLU A 151 -17.06 -0.30 34.03
C GLU A 151 -17.10 -1.13 32.74
N GLY A 152 -18.25 -1.23 32.09
CA GLY A 152 -18.40 -1.92 30.82
C GLY A 152 -17.60 -1.26 29.70
N ALA A 153 -17.49 0.08 29.68
CA ALA A 153 -16.59 0.79 28.76
C ALA A 153 -15.13 0.39 29.00
N PHE A 154 -14.67 0.36 30.25
CA PHE A 154 -13.32 -0.08 30.60
C PHE A 154 -13.04 -1.51 30.13
N LEU A 155 -13.93 -2.46 30.45
CA LEU A 155 -13.82 -3.86 30.01
C LEU A 155 -13.79 -3.97 28.49
N TYR A 156 -14.71 -3.27 27.80
CA TYR A 156 -14.76 -3.24 26.34
C TYR A 156 -13.46 -2.71 25.72
N GLY A 157 -12.88 -1.66 26.30
CA GLY A 157 -11.59 -1.11 25.87
C GLY A 157 -10.44 -2.11 26.03
N ILE A 158 -10.38 -2.80 27.17
CA ILE A 158 -9.38 -3.86 27.43
C ILE A 158 -9.56 -5.01 26.46
N ASP A 159 -10.78 -5.54 26.31
CA ASP A 159 -11.06 -6.66 25.42
C ASP A 159 -10.66 -6.35 23.98
N ARG A 160 -10.96 -5.13 23.50
CA ARG A 160 -10.55 -4.66 22.17
C ARG A 160 -9.04 -4.55 22.03
N ALA A 161 -8.35 -4.01 23.03
CA ALA A 161 -6.89 -3.91 23.00
C ALA A 161 -6.25 -5.31 22.99
N TYR A 162 -6.71 -6.18 23.88
CA TYR A 162 -6.26 -7.57 23.99
C TYR A 162 -6.47 -8.34 22.68
N MET A 163 -7.68 -8.29 22.12
CA MET A 163 -8.00 -8.98 20.86
C MET A 163 -7.26 -8.41 19.66
N THR A 164 -6.95 -7.11 19.66
CA THR A 164 -6.10 -6.50 18.61
C THR A 164 -4.68 -7.06 18.68
N VAL A 165 -4.07 -7.09 19.88
CA VAL A 165 -2.74 -7.68 20.09
C VAL A 165 -2.75 -9.16 19.70
N PHE A 166 -3.75 -9.91 20.15
CA PHE A 166 -3.91 -11.32 19.84
C PHE A 166 -3.97 -11.58 18.32
N GLY A 167 -4.77 -10.81 17.59
CA GLY A 167 -4.86 -10.90 16.13
C GLY A 167 -3.51 -10.65 15.43
N VAL A 168 -2.75 -9.63 15.88
CA VAL A 168 -1.39 -9.36 15.37
C VAL A 168 -0.45 -10.52 15.64
N VAL A 169 -0.48 -11.08 16.85
CA VAL A 169 0.36 -12.22 17.25
C VAL A 169 0.04 -13.45 16.42
N ILE A 170 -1.23 -13.82 16.26
CA ILE A 170 -1.65 -14.97 15.44
C ILE A 170 -1.20 -14.81 13.99
N TYR A 171 -1.46 -13.66 13.36
CA TYR A 171 -1.02 -13.43 11.97
C TYR A 171 0.50 -13.53 11.82
N THR A 172 1.24 -13.02 12.81
CA THR A 172 2.70 -13.05 12.83
C THR A 172 3.20 -14.49 12.97
N LEU A 173 2.69 -15.25 13.94
CA LEU A 173 3.08 -16.64 14.18
C LEU A 173 2.81 -17.51 12.96
N VAL A 174 1.59 -17.46 12.42
CA VAL A 174 1.25 -18.19 11.19
C VAL A 174 2.15 -17.72 10.05
N GLY A 175 2.45 -16.43 9.99
CA GLY A 175 3.33 -15.89 8.97
C GLY A 175 4.79 -16.30 9.01
N THR A 176 5.31 -16.56 10.21
CA THR A 176 6.68 -16.98 10.45
C THR A 176 6.82 -18.49 10.27
N PHE A 177 5.85 -19.27 10.76
CA PHE A 177 5.91 -20.74 10.72
C PHE A 177 5.36 -21.35 9.43
N LEU A 178 4.34 -20.76 8.82
CA LEU A 178 3.69 -21.29 7.60
C LEU A 178 4.29 -20.63 6.34
N PHE A 179 5.01 -21.42 5.55
CA PHE A 179 5.74 -20.97 4.37
C PHE A 179 6.69 -19.79 4.67
N PRO A 180 7.73 -20.01 5.49
CA PRO A 180 8.77 -19.00 5.71
C PRO A 180 9.37 -18.65 4.35
N THR A 181 9.11 -17.43 3.89
CA THR A 181 9.78 -16.90 2.71
C THR A 181 11.19 -16.60 3.16
N LYS A 182 12.16 -17.37 2.69
CA LYS A 182 13.57 -16.98 2.76
C LYS A 182 13.67 -15.61 2.11
N THR A 183 13.70 -14.59 2.96
CA THR A 183 13.78 -13.19 2.53
C THR A 183 15.27 -12.84 2.53
N GLU A 184 16.04 -13.69 1.85
CA GLU A 184 17.47 -13.56 1.68
C GLU A 184 17.68 -13.42 0.18
N GLN A 185 18.31 -12.30 -0.18
CA GLN A 185 18.85 -11.95 -1.50
C GLN A 185 17.78 -11.42 -2.49
N ASN A 186 17.93 -10.24 -3.10
CA ASN A 186 19.11 -9.40 -3.23
C ASN A 186 18.65 -7.97 -3.64
N LEU A 187 18.62 -7.01 -2.71
CA LEU A 187 18.49 -5.58 -3.09
C LEU A 187 19.56 -5.20 -4.11
N ARG A 188 20.75 -5.82 -3.98
CA ARG A 188 21.85 -5.73 -4.93
C ARG A 188 21.51 -6.28 -6.32
N GLN A 189 20.72 -7.37 -6.44
CA GLN A 189 20.27 -7.88 -7.75
C GLN A 189 19.24 -6.94 -8.37
N LEU A 190 18.32 -6.38 -7.59
CA LEU A 190 17.37 -5.40 -8.11
C LEU A 190 18.07 -4.10 -8.53
N ALA A 191 19.10 -3.68 -7.78
CA ALA A 191 19.93 -2.55 -8.15
C ALA A 191 20.77 -2.84 -9.42
N ALA A 192 21.26 -4.08 -9.57
CA ALA A 192 21.96 -4.54 -10.77
C ALA A 192 21.03 -4.60 -12.00
N ASP A 193 19.83 -5.17 -11.86
CA ASP A 193 18.83 -5.21 -12.94
C ASP A 193 18.41 -3.78 -13.35
N LEU A 194 18.15 -2.89 -12.38
CA LEU A 194 17.85 -1.48 -12.67
C LEU A 194 18.98 -0.82 -13.47
N ARG A 195 20.23 -1.00 -13.04
CA ARG A 195 21.41 -0.44 -13.70
C ARG A 195 21.57 -1.01 -15.11
N GLU A 196 21.39 -2.32 -15.32
CA GLU A 196 21.44 -2.95 -16.65
C GLU A 196 20.43 -2.28 -17.60
N LYS A 197 19.21 -2.00 -17.11
CA LYS A 197 18.22 -1.25 -17.92
C LYS A 197 18.60 0.20 -18.14
N GLN A 198 19.21 0.87 -17.16
CA GLN A 198 19.72 2.25 -17.32
C GLN A 198 20.82 2.31 -18.40
N GLN A 199 21.77 1.37 -18.37
CA GLN A 199 22.83 1.27 -19.36
C GLN A 199 22.27 0.96 -20.76
N ALA A 200 21.31 0.04 -20.85
CA ALA A 200 20.64 -0.28 -22.12
C ALA A 200 19.89 0.94 -22.71
N VAL A 201 19.20 1.73 -21.87
CA VAL A 201 18.55 2.96 -22.31
C VAL A 201 19.58 4.00 -22.76
N PHE A 202 20.68 4.17 -22.03
CA PHE A 202 21.77 5.07 -22.43
C PHE A 202 22.38 4.66 -23.77
N ALA A 203 22.73 3.38 -23.94
CA ALA A 203 23.24 2.85 -25.21
C ALA A 203 22.24 3.03 -26.36
N GLY A 204 20.93 2.84 -26.10
CA GLY A 204 19.87 3.10 -27.09
C GLY A 204 19.80 4.57 -27.52
N ILE A 205 19.95 5.51 -26.58
CA ILE A 205 19.98 6.95 -26.87
C ILE A 205 21.19 7.31 -27.75
N ILE A 206 22.38 6.82 -27.39
CA ILE A 206 23.61 7.10 -28.15
C ILE A 206 23.56 6.44 -29.53
N HIS A 207 23.07 5.20 -29.63
CA HIS A 207 22.93 4.52 -30.92
C HIS A 207 21.97 5.28 -31.84
N ARG A 208 20.81 5.71 -31.32
CA ARG A 208 19.85 6.51 -32.09
C ARG A 208 20.44 7.84 -32.56
N GLN A 209 21.33 8.46 -31.79
CA GLN A 209 22.04 9.68 -32.20
C GLN A 209 23.07 9.45 -33.30
N SER A 210 23.64 8.24 -33.42
CA SER A 210 24.59 7.89 -34.49
C SER A 210 23.92 7.53 -35.83
N LEU A 211 22.60 7.34 -35.85
CA LEU A 211 21.88 6.93 -37.06
C LEU A 211 21.57 8.12 -37.96
N THR A 212 21.92 8.03 -39.24
CA THR A 212 21.53 9.05 -40.23
C THR A 212 19.99 9.14 -40.35
N PRO A 213 19.42 10.28 -40.80
CA PRO A 213 17.97 10.45 -40.95
C PRO A 213 17.29 9.33 -41.74
N THR A 214 17.95 8.83 -42.79
CA THR A 214 17.45 7.73 -43.63
C THR A 214 17.42 6.38 -42.89
N GLN A 215 18.36 6.15 -41.97
CA GLN A 215 18.40 4.93 -41.16
C GLN A 215 17.39 4.99 -40.01
N LEU A 216 17.09 6.18 -39.50
CA LEU A 216 16.13 6.43 -38.42
C LEU A 216 14.69 6.07 -38.82
N ASP A 217 14.31 6.31 -40.08
CA ASP A 217 12.98 5.99 -40.62
C ASP A 217 12.73 4.46 -40.75
N GLU A 218 13.78 3.66 -40.91
CA GLU A 218 13.72 2.19 -41.00
C GLU A 218 14.08 1.49 -39.68
N PHE A 219 14.46 2.24 -38.64
CA PHE A 219 14.91 1.70 -37.36
C PHE A 219 13.72 1.32 -36.46
N ASP A 220 13.61 0.04 -36.13
CA ASP A 220 12.67 -0.45 -35.12
C ASP A 220 13.18 -0.06 -33.72
N ASP A 221 12.71 1.09 -33.22
CA ASP A 221 13.24 1.71 -32.00
C ASP A 221 12.86 0.92 -30.73
N PRO A 222 13.81 0.24 -30.05
CA PRO A 222 13.52 -0.49 -28.83
C PRO A 222 13.40 0.43 -27.60
N LEU A 223 13.73 1.71 -27.72
CA LEU A 223 13.80 2.66 -26.61
C LEU A 223 12.48 2.79 -25.82
N PRO A 224 11.29 2.83 -26.43
CA PRO A 224 10.02 2.89 -25.69
C PRO A 224 9.80 1.66 -24.78
N GLU A 225 10.16 0.47 -25.26
CA GLU A 225 10.05 -0.76 -24.46
C GLU A 225 11.09 -0.79 -23.33
N LEU A 226 12.32 -0.34 -23.61
CA LEU A 226 13.38 -0.22 -22.61
C LEU A 226 13.02 0.80 -21.51
N ILE A 227 12.42 1.94 -21.86
CA ILE A 227 11.94 2.93 -20.89
C ILE A 227 10.85 2.33 -19.99
N LYS A 228 9.92 1.54 -20.55
CA LYS A 228 8.90 0.85 -19.76
C LYS A 228 9.50 -0.19 -18.82
N ALA A 229 10.48 -0.95 -19.28
CA ALA A 229 11.22 -1.90 -18.46
C ALA A 229 11.99 -1.18 -17.33
N LEU A 230 12.63 -0.06 -17.62
CA LEU A 230 13.35 0.78 -16.67
C LEU A 230 12.43 1.30 -15.54
N PHE A 231 11.25 1.80 -15.88
CA PHE A 231 10.25 2.21 -14.86
C PHE A 231 9.82 1.04 -13.97
N THR A 232 9.66 -0.14 -14.56
CA THR A 232 9.27 -1.35 -13.83
C THR A 232 10.37 -1.75 -12.84
N ALA A 233 11.63 -1.79 -13.29
CA ALA A 233 12.78 -2.10 -12.43
C ALA A 233 12.95 -1.08 -11.29
N GLN A 234 12.82 0.22 -11.59
CA GLN A 234 12.90 1.28 -10.57
C GLN A 234 11.80 1.11 -9.51
N SER A 235 10.56 0.87 -9.95
CA SER A 235 9.44 0.66 -9.03
C SER A 235 9.65 -0.57 -8.17
N GLN A 236 10.23 -1.65 -8.70
CA GLN A 236 10.50 -2.87 -7.93
C GLN A 236 11.57 -2.62 -6.86
N LEU A 237 12.65 -1.91 -7.19
CA LEU A 237 13.69 -1.53 -6.23
C LEU A 237 13.14 -0.63 -5.12
N ASP A 238 12.40 0.43 -5.48
CA ASP A 238 11.79 1.37 -4.53
C ASP A 238 10.84 0.65 -3.56
N GLN A 239 9.95 -0.19 -4.09
CA GLN A 239 9.03 -0.99 -3.29
C GLN A 239 9.80 -1.90 -2.34
N ARG A 240 10.81 -2.61 -2.83
CA ARG A 240 11.58 -3.56 -2.01
C ARG A 240 12.37 -2.86 -0.91
N TYR A 241 13.05 -1.76 -1.22
CA TYR A 241 13.78 -0.97 -0.23
C TYR A 241 12.84 -0.37 0.82
N SER A 242 11.66 0.13 0.42
CA SER A 242 10.68 0.69 1.36
C SER A 242 10.15 -0.35 2.37
N LEU A 243 10.17 -1.63 2.00
CA LEU A 243 9.84 -2.74 2.89
C LEU A 243 10.98 -3.02 3.87
N ILE A 244 12.22 -3.10 3.38
CA ILE A 244 13.40 -3.50 4.18
C ILE A 244 13.89 -2.37 5.10
N SER A 245 13.87 -1.11 4.64
CA SER A 245 14.32 0.07 5.41
C SER A 245 13.48 0.38 6.66
N LYS A 246 12.34 -0.29 6.82
CA LYS A 246 11.46 -0.25 7.99
C LYS A 246 11.71 -1.41 8.95
N GLU A 247 12.50 -2.41 8.56
CA GLU A 247 12.93 -3.54 9.38
C GLU A 247 14.23 -3.16 10.11
N CYS A 248 14.39 -3.52 11.40
CA CYS A 248 15.70 -3.55 12.07
C CYS A 248 16.56 -4.65 11.43
N SER A 249 17.13 -4.36 10.27
CA SER A 249 18.00 -5.21 9.47
C SER A 249 19.37 -4.53 9.30
N ASP A 250 20.35 -5.22 8.72
CA ASP A 250 21.67 -4.62 8.42
C ASP A 250 21.54 -3.36 7.54
N VAL A 251 20.53 -3.31 6.66
CA VAL A 251 20.18 -2.13 5.84
C VAL A 251 19.75 -0.93 6.69
N SER A 252 19.18 -1.16 7.88
CA SER A 252 18.83 -0.08 8.81
C SER A 252 20.06 0.59 9.43
N ALA A 253 21.20 -0.11 9.50
CA ALA A 253 22.47 0.45 9.96
C ALA A 253 23.05 1.44 8.95
N TYR A 254 22.88 1.17 7.64
CA TYR A 254 23.37 1.99 6.52
C TYR A 254 22.24 2.72 5.78
N LYS A 255 21.18 3.09 6.51
CA LYS A 255 19.96 3.66 5.93
C LYS A 255 20.23 4.95 5.15
N THR A 256 21.14 5.78 5.64
CA THR A 256 21.46 7.07 5.01
C THR A 256 22.10 6.87 3.63
N GLU A 257 22.99 5.89 3.53
CA GLU A 257 23.75 5.52 2.34
C GLU A 257 22.80 4.89 1.31
N TRP A 258 21.91 3.99 1.75
CA TRP A 258 20.87 3.45 0.87
C TRP A 258 19.85 4.50 0.39
N ASP A 259 19.42 5.42 1.27
CA ASP A 259 18.54 6.53 0.90
C ASP A 259 19.21 7.40 -0.19
N LEU A 260 20.52 7.66 -0.07
CA LEU A 260 21.33 8.37 -1.06
C LEU A 260 21.47 7.58 -2.37
N ALA A 261 21.73 6.28 -2.31
CA ALA A 261 21.86 5.44 -3.51
C ALA A 261 20.55 5.43 -4.31
N LEU A 262 19.41 5.21 -3.63
CA LEU A 262 18.09 5.27 -4.27
C LEU A 262 17.80 6.64 -4.88
N HIS A 263 18.20 7.72 -4.19
CA HIS A 263 18.05 9.07 -4.72
C HIS A 263 18.77 9.24 -6.06
N TYR A 264 20.04 8.83 -6.16
CA TYR A 264 20.80 8.94 -7.41
C TYR A 264 20.31 7.98 -8.49
N TYR A 265 19.96 6.73 -8.16
CA TYR A 265 19.30 5.81 -9.10
C TYR A 265 18.07 6.46 -9.73
N LYS A 266 17.20 7.08 -8.91
CA LYS A 266 15.99 7.75 -9.39
C LYS A 266 16.30 8.98 -10.25
N GLN A 267 17.29 9.79 -9.88
CA GLN A 267 17.71 10.94 -10.68
C GLN A 267 18.29 10.53 -12.04
N ILE A 268 19.04 9.43 -12.10
CA ILE A 268 19.59 8.86 -13.34
C ILE A 268 18.43 8.36 -14.22
N THR A 269 17.52 7.57 -13.65
CA THR A 269 16.31 7.10 -14.35
C THR A 269 15.52 8.27 -14.93
N GLN A 270 15.24 9.31 -14.13
CA GLN A 270 14.50 10.49 -14.61
C GLN A 270 15.21 11.21 -15.74
N GLN A 271 16.53 11.37 -15.66
CA GLN A 271 17.30 12.02 -16.71
C GLN A 271 17.31 11.19 -18.00
N LEU A 272 17.54 9.88 -17.91
CA LEU A 272 17.54 8.98 -19.08
C LEU A 272 16.18 8.94 -19.77
N VAL A 273 15.08 8.88 -19.00
CA VAL A 273 13.73 8.94 -19.57
C VAL A 273 13.47 10.30 -20.22
N ALA A 274 13.83 11.40 -19.54
CA ALA A 274 13.66 12.73 -20.10
C ALA A 274 14.40 12.87 -21.44
N VAL A 275 15.68 12.49 -21.48
CA VAL A 275 16.49 12.54 -22.70
C VAL A 275 15.92 11.62 -23.78
N GLY A 276 15.61 10.35 -23.45
CA GLY A 276 15.10 9.38 -24.41
C GLY A 276 13.75 9.76 -25.01
N GLN A 277 12.85 10.36 -24.23
CA GLN A 277 11.56 10.86 -24.71
C GLN A 277 11.66 12.20 -25.43
N SER A 278 12.60 13.06 -25.02
CA SER A 278 12.80 14.40 -25.60
C SER A 278 13.58 14.40 -26.91
N SER A 279 14.07 13.22 -27.35
CA SER A 279 15.00 13.05 -28.47
C SER A 279 14.73 14.07 -29.58
N PHE A 280 15.64 15.05 -29.62
CA PHE A 280 15.60 16.26 -30.42
C PHE A 280 15.04 15.99 -31.82
N ASP A 281 13.94 16.66 -32.18
CA ASP A 281 13.27 16.51 -33.49
C ASP A 281 14.20 16.82 -34.71
N GLN A 282 15.42 17.29 -34.47
CA GLN A 282 16.49 17.36 -35.46
C GLN A 282 17.71 16.59 -34.97
N HIS A 283 18.17 15.67 -35.82
CA HIS A 283 19.40 14.90 -35.66
C HIS A 283 20.60 15.85 -35.53
N VAL A 284 21.20 15.89 -34.35
CA VAL A 284 22.45 16.62 -34.09
C VAL A 284 23.49 15.58 -33.72
N ASP A 285 24.48 15.42 -34.58
CA ASP A 285 25.59 14.51 -34.33
C ASP A 285 26.47 15.09 -33.21
N GLY A 286 26.64 14.32 -32.14
CA GLY A 286 27.42 14.75 -30.97
C GLY A 286 28.89 14.98 -31.30
N GLU A 287 29.41 14.25 -32.29
CA GLU A 287 30.80 14.33 -32.75
C GLU A 287 31.14 15.66 -33.44
N ASP A 288 30.15 16.29 -34.09
CA ASP A 288 30.36 17.54 -34.82
C ASP A 288 30.54 18.76 -33.91
N PHE A 289 30.02 18.69 -32.68
CA PHE A 289 29.95 19.86 -31.77
C PHE A 289 30.65 19.66 -30.42
N ILE A 290 31.01 18.43 -30.06
CA ILE A 290 31.70 18.11 -28.80
C ILE A 290 33.00 17.36 -29.13
N GLY A 291 34.13 18.02 -28.89
CA GLY A 291 35.45 17.50 -29.27
C GLY A 291 35.87 16.24 -28.50
N ASN A 292 35.34 16.03 -27.30
CA ASN A 292 35.58 14.83 -26.48
C ASN A 292 34.32 13.95 -26.32
N TYR A 293 33.46 13.91 -27.34
CA TYR A 293 32.19 13.18 -27.28
C TYR A 293 32.39 11.67 -27.02
N GLN A 294 33.26 11.01 -27.78
CA GLN A 294 33.53 9.58 -27.62
C GLN A 294 34.14 9.26 -26.25
N ASP A 295 35.10 10.08 -25.80
CA ASP A 295 35.71 9.94 -24.47
C ASP A 295 34.65 10.06 -23.35
N ALA A 296 33.73 11.03 -23.47
CA ALA A 296 32.65 11.23 -22.50
C ALA A 296 31.68 10.04 -22.45
N VAL A 297 31.32 9.47 -23.61
CA VAL A 297 30.46 8.28 -23.70
C VAL A 297 31.17 7.06 -23.13
N GLU A 298 32.45 6.88 -23.41
CA GLU A 298 33.25 5.76 -22.89
C GLU A 298 33.43 5.86 -21.37
N GLU A 299 33.70 7.05 -20.83
CA GLU A 299 33.81 7.26 -19.38
C GLU A 299 32.49 6.95 -18.66
N ILE A 300 31.33 7.32 -19.24
CA ILE A 300 30.02 6.97 -18.68
C ILE A 300 29.78 5.45 -18.70
N ASN A 301 30.14 4.76 -19.80
CA ASN A 301 30.05 3.30 -19.87
C ASN A 301 30.97 2.61 -18.85
N GLN A 302 32.18 3.15 -18.65
CA GLN A 302 33.10 2.67 -17.63
C GLN A 302 32.54 2.87 -16.21
N LEU A 303 31.85 3.99 -15.93
CA LEU A 303 31.18 4.20 -14.64
C LEU A 303 30.06 3.18 -14.40
N PHE A 304 29.31 2.80 -15.44
CA PHE A 304 28.32 1.72 -15.32
C PHE A 304 29.00 0.40 -14.93
N SER A 305 30.12 0.02 -15.57
CA SER A 305 30.84 -1.20 -15.19
C SER A 305 31.50 -1.12 -13.81
N GLN A 306 32.08 0.02 -13.44
CA GLN A 306 32.67 0.21 -12.10
C GLN A 306 31.62 0.09 -10.99
N LEU A 307 30.36 0.46 -11.29
CA LEU A 307 29.25 0.27 -10.37
C LEU A 307 28.90 -1.22 -10.18
N ASP A 308 29.12 -2.10 -11.18
CA ASP A 308 29.01 -3.56 -11.03
C ASP A 308 30.07 -4.07 -10.04
N ASP A 309 31.31 -3.64 -10.26
CA ASP A 309 32.45 -4.03 -9.45
C ASP A 309 32.29 -3.53 -8.01
N ALA A 310 31.82 -2.29 -7.81
CA ALA A 310 31.57 -1.73 -6.48
C ALA A 310 30.55 -2.55 -5.67
N TRP A 311 29.56 -3.17 -6.32
CA TRP A 311 28.61 -4.06 -5.66
C TRP A 311 29.17 -5.47 -5.40
N ALA A 312 30.14 -5.92 -6.20
CA ALA A 312 30.72 -7.26 -6.18
C ALA A 312 31.97 -7.38 -5.29
N GLU A 313 32.91 -6.44 -5.43
CA GLU A 313 34.19 -6.36 -4.73
C GLU A 313 34.18 -5.12 -3.83
N GLN A 314 33.83 -5.30 -2.56
CA GLN A 314 33.73 -4.24 -1.52
C GLN A 314 35.06 -3.55 -1.15
N GLN A 315 36.01 -3.41 -2.08
CA GLN A 315 37.37 -2.93 -1.82
C GLN A 315 37.86 -1.85 -2.80
N SER A 316 37.08 -1.46 -3.80
CA SER A 316 37.46 -0.36 -4.69
C SER A 316 37.06 0.98 -4.10
N HIS A 317 38.01 1.71 -3.50
CA HIS A 317 37.79 3.10 -3.13
C HIS A 317 37.64 3.95 -4.40
N TYR A 318 36.42 4.41 -4.67
CA TYR A 318 36.13 5.32 -5.77
C TYR A 318 35.86 6.73 -5.23
N ILE A 319 36.64 7.71 -5.68
CA ILE A 319 36.41 9.14 -5.42
C ILE A 319 35.90 9.76 -6.71
N GLY A 320 34.80 10.52 -6.63
CA GLY A 320 34.15 11.05 -7.81
C GLY A 320 35.06 11.92 -8.68
N SER A 321 35.02 11.68 -9.99
CA SER A 321 35.67 12.52 -11.01
C SER A 321 34.67 13.54 -11.58
N GLU A 322 35.17 14.68 -12.07
CA GLU A 322 34.36 15.62 -12.84
C GLU A 322 34.68 15.50 -14.33
N LEU A 323 33.67 15.15 -15.13
CA LEU A 323 33.77 15.25 -16.60
C LEU A 323 33.72 16.72 -17.03
N LYS A 324 34.75 17.14 -17.79
CA LYS A 324 34.73 18.39 -18.57
C LYS A 324 34.30 18.06 -19.99
N VAL A 325 33.32 18.79 -20.49
CA VAL A 325 32.82 18.64 -21.87
C VAL A 325 33.42 19.78 -22.69
N ASP A 326 34.24 19.42 -23.67
CA ASP A 326 34.95 20.36 -24.53
C ASP A 326 34.13 20.58 -25.80
N PHE A 327 33.57 21.77 -25.89
CA PHE A 327 32.71 22.17 -27.00
C PHE A 327 33.55 22.72 -28.16
N GLU A 328 33.26 22.29 -29.39
CA GLU A 328 33.92 22.79 -30.59
C GLU A 328 33.38 24.19 -30.93
N VAL A 329 34.12 25.22 -30.51
CA VAL A 329 33.66 26.61 -30.49
C VAL A 329 33.36 27.12 -31.90
N ASP A 330 34.14 26.70 -32.89
CA ASP A 330 33.98 27.19 -34.26
C ASP A 330 32.83 26.48 -35.01
N ALA A 331 32.57 25.20 -34.71
CA ALA A 331 31.37 24.50 -35.19
C ALA A 331 30.09 25.12 -34.59
N LEU A 332 30.08 25.40 -33.29
CA LEU A 332 28.94 26.00 -32.58
C LEU A 332 28.65 27.47 -32.94
N LYS A 333 29.64 28.20 -33.48
CA LYS A 333 29.42 29.56 -34.01
C LYS A 333 28.70 29.54 -35.36
N ASN A 334 28.93 28.50 -36.15
CA ASN A 334 28.40 28.37 -37.51
C ASN A 334 27.08 27.58 -37.57
N ALA A 335 26.72 26.88 -36.50
CA ALA A 335 25.47 26.12 -36.36
C ALA A 335 24.23 27.01 -36.22
N GLY A 336 23.07 26.47 -36.61
CA GLY A 336 21.78 27.10 -36.34
C GLY A 336 21.50 27.23 -34.83
N HIS A 337 20.62 28.16 -34.43
CA HIS A 337 20.27 28.35 -33.02
C HIS A 337 19.73 27.08 -32.35
N PHE A 338 19.00 26.24 -33.11
CA PHE A 338 18.44 24.99 -32.61
C PHE A 338 19.51 23.91 -32.44
N GLU A 339 20.35 23.68 -33.46
CA GLU A 339 21.48 22.74 -33.43
C GLU A 339 22.43 23.06 -32.27
N LYS A 340 22.76 24.34 -32.10
CA LYS A 340 23.56 24.83 -30.98
C LYS A 340 22.91 24.53 -29.62
N GLY A 341 21.60 24.76 -29.50
CA GLY A 341 20.85 24.47 -28.28
C GLY A 341 20.85 22.98 -27.94
N SER A 342 20.63 22.13 -28.95
CA SER A 342 20.66 20.67 -28.81
C SER A 342 22.03 20.15 -28.40
N ALA A 343 23.11 20.60 -29.06
CA ALA A 343 24.48 20.21 -28.74
C ALA A 343 24.88 20.61 -27.31
N ILE A 344 24.54 21.84 -26.88
CA ILE A 344 24.79 22.30 -25.50
C ILE A 344 23.99 21.48 -24.49
N THR A 345 22.72 21.18 -24.79
CA THR A 345 21.86 20.40 -23.91
C THR A 345 22.35 18.96 -23.78
N LEU A 346 22.81 18.37 -24.88
CA LEU A 346 23.41 17.04 -24.92
C LEU A 346 24.69 16.99 -24.10
N GLY A 347 25.61 17.95 -24.29
CA GLY A 347 26.83 18.04 -23.49
C GLY A 347 26.55 18.25 -22.00
N PHE A 348 25.58 19.10 -21.66
CA PHE A 348 25.13 19.27 -20.26
C PHE A 348 24.53 17.98 -19.69
N SER A 349 23.75 17.24 -20.49
CA SER A 349 23.17 15.97 -20.09
C SER A 349 24.26 14.92 -19.81
N LEU A 350 25.25 14.75 -20.70
CA LEU A 350 26.38 13.84 -20.49
C LEU A 350 27.14 14.19 -19.20
N LYS A 351 27.46 15.47 -19.01
CA LYS A 351 28.10 15.96 -17.77
C LYS A 351 27.27 15.65 -16.52
N SER A 352 25.97 15.95 -16.55
CA SER A 352 25.06 15.70 -15.43
C SER A 352 24.91 14.20 -15.14
N LEU A 353 24.85 13.36 -16.17
CA LEU A 353 24.72 11.91 -16.03
C LEU A 353 25.99 11.32 -15.42
N HIS A 354 27.16 11.70 -15.92
CA HIS A 354 28.46 11.34 -15.37
C HIS A 354 28.56 11.71 -13.89
N GLN A 355 28.26 12.96 -13.53
CA GLN A 355 28.29 13.41 -12.13
C GLN A 355 27.36 12.60 -11.22
N LYS A 356 26.15 12.24 -11.68
CA LYS A 356 25.21 11.44 -10.90
C LYS A 356 25.67 9.99 -10.75
N LEU A 357 26.21 9.38 -11.81
CA LEU A 357 26.77 8.02 -11.77
C LEU A 357 28.00 7.96 -10.87
N SER A 358 28.91 8.93 -11.00
CA SER A 358 30.09 9.05 -10.15
C SER A 358 29.73 9.13 -8.66
N LYS A 359 28.76 10.00 -8.32
CA LYS A 359 28.24 10.09 -6.95
C LYS A 359 27.52 8.83 -6.48
N LEU A 360 26.82 8.13 -7.38
CA LEU A 360 26.18 6.84 -7.05
C LEU A 360 27.23 5.77 -6.73
N THR A 361 28.29 5.66 -7.53
CA THR A 361 29.39 4.71 -7.32
C THR A 361 30.12 4.99 -6.00
N GLU A 362 30.39 6.26 -5.68
CA GLU A 362 30.96 6.66 -4.39
C GLU A 362 30.03 6.32 -3.21
N VAL A 363 28.72 6.52 -3.35
CA VAL A 363 27.78 6.16 -2.29
C VAL A 363 27.71 4.64 -2.09
N VAL A 364 27.72 3.87 -3.18
CA VAL A 364 27.63 2.40 -3.14
C VAL A 364 28.86 1.79 -2.49
N THR A 365 30.05 2.32 -2.76
CA THR A 365 31.30 1.88 -2.09
C THR A 365 31.29 2.16 -0.59
N CYS A 366 30.60 3.22 -0.14
CA CYS A 366 30.40 3.50 1.27
C CYS A 366 29.36 2.59 1.96
N ILE A 367 28.52 1.85 1.22
CA ILE A 367 27.53 0.93 1.83
C ILE A 367 28.28 -0.25 2.47
N ASP A 368 27.93 -0.58 3.71
CA ASP A 368 28.60 -1.59 4.54
C ASP A 368 30.00 -1.20 5.08
N SER A 369 30.48 0.01 4.78
CA SER A 369 31.72 0.58 5.32
C SER A 369 31.46 1.42 6.57
N VAL A 370 32.11 1.07 7.69
CA VAL A 370 31.99 1.81 8.96
C VAL A 370 32.84 3.11 8.96
N THR A 371 33.85 3.18 8.08
CA THR A 371 34.88 4.22 8.09
C THR A 371 34.80 5.20 6.94
N GLU A 372 34.08 4.86 5.86
CA GLU A 372 34.01 5.73 4.67
C GLU A 372 32.90 6.77 4.80
N ARG A 373 33.24 7.99 4.38
CA ARG A 373 32.30 9.09 4.27
C ARG A 373 32.35 9.58 2.84
N VAL A 374 31.16 9.76 2.29
CA VAL A 374 30.95 10.45 1.02
C VAL A 374 31.64 11.82 1.05
N SER A 375 32.39 12.15 0.00
CA SER A 375 33.20 13.35 -0.15
C SER A 375 32.39 14.63 -0.41
N PHE A 376 31.11 14.48 -0.75
CA PHE A 376 30.20 15.58 -1.06
C PHE A 376 29.15 15.81 0.03
N ASP A 377 28.61 17.03 0.07
CA ASP A 377 27.50 17.40 0.96
C ASP A 377 26.26 16.58 0.63
N LYS A 378 25.79 15.81 1.62
CA LYS A 378 24.63 14.93 1.49
C LYS A 378 23.38 15.79 1.21
N PRO A 379 22.66 15.58 0.09
CA PRO A 379 21.39 16.26 -0.14
C PRO A 379 20.39 15.91 0.97
N ASN A 380 19.58 16.88 1.37
CA ASN A 380 18.57 16.67 2.42
C ASN A 380 17.36 15.91 1.85
N ILE A 381 17.46 14.58 1.79
CA ILE A 381 16.44 13.69 1.21
C ILE A 381 15.18 13.57 2.10
N ASN A 382 15.29 13.87 3.40
CA ASN A 382 14.29 13.51 4.41
C ASN A 382 13.39 14.66 4.91
N ASN A 383 13.41 15.83 4.27
CA ASN A 383 12.62 16.99 4.73
C ASN A 383 11.26 17.15 4.04
N THR A 384 10.61 16.05 3.64
CA THR A 384 9.17 16.14 3.39
C THR A 384 8.45 16.16 4.74
N SER A 385 7.74 17.25 5.03
CA SER A 385 7.01 17.37 6.29
C SER A 385 6.09 16.15 6.48
N ARG A 386 6.16 15.53 7.66
CA ARG A 386 5.28 14.40 8.02
C ARG A 386 3.80 14.82 8.09
N PHE A 387 3.55 16.12 8.16
CA PHE A 387 2.23 16.72 8.23
C PHE A 387 2.09 17.84 7.21
N ILE A 388 1.03 17.80 6.43
CA ILE A 388 0.58 18.92 5.61
C ILE A 388 -0.32 19.77 6.48
N TRP A 389 0.28 20.72 7.18
CA TRP A 389 -0.42 21.65 8.04
C TRP A 389 -1.23 22.65 7.21
N TRP A 390 -2.42 23.01 7.73
CA TRP A 390 -3.27 24.08 7.17
C TRP A 390 -3.83 23.83 5.77
N ASP A 391 -3.87 22.57 5.30
CA ASP A 391 -4.57 22.26 4.06
C ASP A 391 -6.08 22.40 4.24
N ALA A 392 -6.69 23.29 3.47
CA ALA A 392 -8.12 23.54 3.46
C ALA A 392 -8.93 22.27 3.18
N GLU A 393 -8.43 21.32 2.39
CA GLU A 393 -9.13 20.07 2.10
C GLU A 393 -9.19 19.13 3.31
N ASN A 394 -8.12 19.08 4.09
CA ASN A 394 -8.07 18.31 5.34
C ASN A 394 -9.05 18.89 6.38
N PHE A 395 -9.14 20.22 6.44
CA PHE A 395 -10.08 20.92 7.32
C PHE A 395 -11.55 20.73 6.90
N LYS A 396 -11.86 20.83 5.59
CA LYS A 396 -13.19 20.51 5.05
C LYS A 396 -13.62 19.10 5.44
N THR A 397 -12.71 18.12 5.37
CA THR A 397 -13.02 16.73 5.76
C THR A 397 -13.35 16.62 7.26
N ALA A 398 -12.62 17.33 8.12
CA ALA A 398 -12.90 17.35 9.56
C ALA A 398 -14.29 17.94 9.88
N ILE A 399 -14.68 18.99 9.15
CA ILE A 399 -16.04 19.57 9.22
C ILE A 399 -17.08 18.55 8.73
N LYS A 400 -16.83 17.86 7.62
CA LYS A 400 -17.73 16.81 7.12
C LYS A 400 -17.97 15.72 8.15
N VAL A 401 -16.91 15.24 8.80
CA VAL A 401 -17.02 14.28 9.91
C VAL A 401 -17.91 14.83 11.02
N PHE A 402 -17.67 16.08 11.45
CA PHE A 402 -18.44 16.71 12.53
C PHE A 402 -19.93 16.81 12.20
N VAL A 403 -20.24 17.32 11.00
CA VAL A 403 -21.62 17.48 10.51
C VAL A 403 -22.28 16.12 10.33
N THR A 404 -21.58 15.13 9.78
CA THR A 404 -22.10 13.78 9.59
C THR A 404 -22.44 13.12 10.92
N TYR A 405 -21.58 13.27 11.93
CA TYR A 405 -21.85 12.77 13.27
C TYR A 405 -23.14 13.35 13.83
N TRP A 406 -23.32 14.68 13.78
CA TRP A 406 -24.51 15.33 14.32
C TRP A 406 -25.79 15.03 13.53
N VAL A 407 -25.73 15.03 12.19
CA VAL A 407 -26.90 14.68 11.37
C VAL A 407 -27.31 13.22 11.62
N ALA A 408 -26.36 12.30 11.69
CA ALA A 408 -26.65 10.91 12.02
C ALA A 408 -27.18 10.75 13.45
N ALA A 409 -26.63 11.51 14.41
CA ALA A 409 -27.09 11.54 15.79
C ALA A 409 -28.53 12.06 15.93
N PHE A 410 -28.90 13.13 15.21
CA PHE A 410 -30.28 13.61 15.21
C PHE A 410 -31.23 12.60 14.59
N ILE A 411 -30.85 11.97 13.48
CA ILE A 411 -31.63 10.86 12.90
C ILE A 411 -31.80 9.74 13.93
N TRP A 412 -30.75 9.41 14.68
CA TRP A 412 -30.83 8.41 15.73
C TRP A 412 -31.77 8.80 16.88
N ILE A 413 -31.67 10.02 17.39
CA ILE A 413 -32.50 10.50 18.50
C ILE A 413 -33.99 10.58 18.11
N TYR A 414 -34.31 11.06 16.90
CA TYR A 414 -35.69 11.30 16.49
C TYR A 414 -36.36 10.15 15.75
N LEU A 415 -35.59 9.37 14.96
CA LEU A 415 -36.13 8.31 14.11
C LEU A 415 -35.72 6.90 14.56
N ASN A 416 -34.71 6.79 15.44
CA ASN A 416 -34.16 5.53 15.95
C ASN A 416 -34.01 4.45 14.86
N PRO A 417 -33.14 4.66 13.86
CA PRO A 417 -33.01 3.75 12.74
C PRO A 417 -32.50 2.37 13.20
N PRO A 418 -32.73 1.32 12.40
CA PRO A 418 -32.15 -0.01 12.61
C PRO A 418 -30.64 0.06 12.88
N GLY A 419 -30.20 -0.48 14.02
CA GLY A 419 -28.82 -0.42 14.50
C GLY A 419 -28.52 0.70 15.50
N GLY A 420 -29.46 1.60 15.77
CA GLY A 420 -29.39 2.58 16.87
C GLY A 420 -28.14 3.47 16.79
N TYR A 421 -27.41 3.61 17.90
CA TYR A 421 -26.19 4.42 17.96
C TYR A 421 -25.06 3.90 17.04
N SER A 422 -25.07 2.61 16.68
CA SER A 422 -24.09 2.07 15.72
C SER A 422 -24.21 2.74 14.35
N PHE A 423 -25.39 3.24 13.96
CA PHE A 423 -25.57 4.04 12.75
C PHE A 423 -24.72 5.31 12.78
N VAL A 424 -24.66 6.00 13.92
CA VAL A 424 -23.85 7.22 14.10
C VAL A 424 -22.36 6.89 14.00
N ILE A 425 -21.93 5.83 14.71
CA ILE A 425 -20.54 5.38 14.71
C ILE A 425 -20.08 5.03 13.29
N PHE A 426 -20.79 4.12 12.61
CA PHE A 426 -20.38 3.67 11.28
C PHE A 426 -20.47 4.79 10.23
N SER A 427 -21.49 5.65 10.27
CA SER A 427 -21.58 6.81 9.37
C SER A 427 -20.35 7.72 9.51
N THR A 428 -19.91 7.97 10.74
CA THR A 428 -18.75 8.82 11.02
C THR A 428 -17.43 8.16 10.56
N ILE A 429 -17.27 6.86 10.84
CA ILE A 429 -16.07 6.09 10.44
C ILE A 429 -15.95 6.03 8.91
N TYR A 430 -17.01 5.61 8.23
CA TYR A 430 -16.98 5.46 6.77
C TYR A 430 -16.88 6.80 6.04
N MET A 431 -17.45 7.89 6.59
CA MET A 431 -17.22 9.23 6.09
C MET A 431 -15.73 9.58 6.08
N SER A 432 -15.03 9.36 7.20
CA SER A 432 -13.59 9.61 7.26
C SER A 432 -12.77 8.71 6.33
N LEU A 433 -13.19 7.46 6.12
CA LEU A 433 -12.50 6.53 5.22
C LEU A 433 -12.63 6.94 3.75
N LEU A 434 -13.81 7.42 3.34
CA LEU A 434 -14.15 7.63 1.93
C LEU A 434 -13.96 9.05 1.43
N SER A 435 -13.71 10.04 2.29
CA SER A 435 -13.56 11.46 1.89
C SER A 435 -12.48 11.74 0.84
N PHE A 436 -11.48 10.86 0.70
CA PHE A 436 -10.38 10.99 -0.28
C PHE A 436 -10.28 9.85 -1.28
N MET A 437 -11.13 8.83 -1.17
CA MET A 437 -11.18 7.80 -2.19
C MET A 437 -12.06 8.31 -3.34
N PRO A 438 -11.60 8.35 -4.60
CA PRO A 438 -12.41 8.70 -5.77
C PRO A 438 -13.37 7.54 -6.12
N VAL A 439 -14.01 6.98 -5.10
CA VAL A 439 -14.96 5.90 -5.22
C VAL A 439 -16.33 6.57 -5.25
N HIS A 440 -16.99 6.47 -6.39
CA HIS A 440 -18.39 6.90 -6.47
C HIS A 440 -19.18 6.16 -5.39
N PRO A 441 -19.93 6.84 -4.50
CA PRO A 441 -20.63 6.20 -3.38
C PRO A 441 -21.54 5.02 -3.78
N VAL A 442 -22.04 5.01 -5.02
CA VAL A 442 -22.81 3.90 -5.60
C VAL A 442 -21.99 2.61 -5.74
N MET A 443 -20.69 2.70 -6.01
CA MET A 443 -19.79 1.54 -6.05
C MET A 443 -19.74 0.86 -4.68
N LEU A 444 -19.77 1.64 -3.59
CA LEU A 444 -19.84 1.10 -2.22
C LEU A 444 -21.10 0.25 -2.00
N LEU A 445 -22.24 0.69 -2.53
CA LEU A 445 -23.49 -0.07 -2.49
C LEU A 445 -23.30 -1.43 -3.18
N VAL A 446 -22.73 -1.44 -4.39
CA VAL A 446 -22.45 -2.67 -5.14
C VAL A 446 -21.52 -3.61 -4.35
N LEU A 447 -20.45 -3.08 -3.74
CA LEU A 447 -19.49 -3.90 -2.99
C LEU A 447 -20.10 -4.48 -1.71
N PHE A 448 -20.94 -3.73 -0.98
CA PHE A 448 -21.67 -4.25 0.18
C PHE A 448 -22.68 -5.32 -0.24
N THR A 449 -23.49 -5.05 -1.26
CA THR A 449 -24.45 -6.03 -1.80
C THR A 449 -23.75 -7.32 -2.22
N PHE A 450 -22.57 -7.22 -2.84
CA PHE A 450 -21.76 -8.37 -3.19
C PHE A 450 -21.36 -9.19 -1.97
N GLY A 451 -20.85 -8.58 -0.90
CA GLY A 451 -20.54 -9.29 0.35
C GLY A 451 -21.78 -9.95 0.96
N PHE A 452 -22.93 -9.27 0.93
CA PHE A 452 -24.18 -9.76 1.52
C PHE A 452 -24.76 -10.93 0.74
N LEU A 453 -24.59 -10.95 -0.58
CA LEU A 453 -25.03 -12.03 -1.46
C LEU A 453 -24.45 -13.38 -1.04
N PHE A 454 -23.24 -13.41 -0.49
CA PHE A 454 -22.60 -14.63 0.01
C PHE A 454 -22.83 -14.84 1.52
N ALA A 455 -22.84 -13.77 2.30
CA ALA A 455 -23.03 -13.86 3.75
C ALA A 455 -24.45 -14.34 4.13
N VAL A 456 -25.50 -13.82 3.49
CA VAL A 456 -26.89 -14.15 3.84
C VAL A 456 -27.22 -15.64 3.62
N PRO A 457 -26.92 -16.25 2.46
CA PRO A 457 -27.12 -17.69 2.29
C PRO A 457 -26.27 -18.52 3.25
N ALA A 458 -25.03 -18.10 3.54
CA ALA A 458 -24.19 -18.79 4.51
C ALA A 458 -24.81 -18.75 5.93
N TYR A 459 -25.39 -17.62 6.33
CA TYR A 459 -26.08 -17.49 7.61
C TYR A 459 -27.34 -18.36 7.70
N ILE A 460 -28.11 -18.46 6.62
CA ILE A 460 -29.39 -19.20 6.62
C ILE A 460 -29.18 -20.71 6.48
N PHE A 461 -28.28 -21.13 5.58
CA PHE A 461 -28.17 -22.54 5.18
C PHE A 461 -26.94 -23.25 5.74
N VAL A 462 -25.86 -22.53 6.06
CA VAL A 462 -24.60 -23.16 6.47
C VAL A 462 -24.46 -23.12 7.99
N LEU A 463 -24.41 -21.94 8.59
CA LEU A 463 -24.13 -21.75 10.02
C LEU A 463 -25.05 -22.57 10.96
N PRO A 464 -26.39 -22.65 10.76
CA PRO A 464 -27.27 -23.40 11.67
C PRO A 464 -27.02 -24.91 11.67
N ASN A 465 -26.39 -25.43 10.62
CA ASN A 465 -26.06 -26.84 10.49
C ASN A 465 -24.68 -27.18 11.06
N LEU A 466 -23.87 -26.18 11.43
CA LEU A 466 -22.55 -26.40 12.03
C LEU A 466 -22.73 -26.62 13.54
N THR A 467 -22.31 -27.79 14.02
CA THR A 467 -22.41 -28.17 15.44
C THR A 467 -21.06 -28.21 16.12
N LEU A 468 -19.99 -28.44 15.35
CA LEU A 468 -18.62 -28.57 15.86
C LEU A 468 -17.79 -27.33 15.54
N GLY A 469 -16.92 -26.93 16.48
CA GLY A 469 -15.99 -25.81 16.27
C GLY A 469 -15.05 -26.02 15.08
N LEU A 470 -14.70 -27.28 14.76
CA LEU A 470 -13.91 -27.60 13.57
C LEU A 470 -14.67 -27.34 12.27
N GLU A 471 -15.98 -27.59 12.22
CA GLU A 471 -16.82 -27.31 11.05
C GLU A 471 -16.89 -25.79 10.80
N LEU A 472 -17.05 -25.02 11.87
CA LEU A 472 -16.94 -23.55 11.82
C LEU A 472 -15.57 -23.10 11.33
N GLY A 473 -14.50 -23.75 11.82
CA GLY A 473 -13.13 -23.48 11.39
C GLY A 473 -12.90 -23.68 9.90
N VAL A 474 -13.41 -24.79 9.36
CA VAL A 474 -13.35 -25.10 7.93
C VAL A 474 -14.16 -24.09 7.13
N PHE A 475 -15.35 -23.70 7.60
CA PHE A 475 -16.15 -22.65 6.97
C PHE A 475 -15.39 -21.32 6.89
N ILE A 476 -14.85 -20.83 8.01
CA ILE A 476 -14.07 -19.57 8.05
C ILE A 476 -12.83 -19.66 7.16
N PHE A 477 -12.14 -20.80 7.17
CA PHE A 477 -10.97 -21.03 6.33
C PHE A 477 -11.33 -20.94 4.85
N LEU A 478 -12.36 -21.66 4.41
CA LEU A 478 -12.80 -21.69 3.02
C LEU A 478 -13.31 -20.31 2.56
N TYR A 479 -14.13 -19.66 3.38
CA TYR A 479 -14.63 -18.31 3.10
C TYR A 479 -13.47 -17.33 2.89
N THR A 480 -12.48 -17.37 3.77
CA THR A 480 -11.31 -16.48 3.70
C THR A 480 -10.37 -16.83 2.56
N PHE A 481 -10.16 -18.12 2.34
CA PHE A 481 -9.32 -18.62 1.25
C PHE A 481 -9.88 -18.18 -0.10
N ILE A 482 -11.19 -18.36 -0.33
CA ILE A 482 -11.86 -17.90 -1.56
C ILE A 482 -11.67 -16.40 -1.74
N ALA A 483 -11.79 -15.62 -0.65
CA ALA A 483 -11.67 -14.17 -0.70
C ALA A 483 -10.31 -13.69 -1.24
N PHE A 484 -9.21 -14.29 -0.75
CA PHE A 484 -7.85 -13.91 -1.14
C PHE A 484 -7.33 -14.66 -2.37
N TYR A 485 -7.94 -15.78 -2.73
CA TYR A 485 -7.55 -16.57 -3.88
C TYR A 485 -8.21 -16.06 -5.18
N LEU A 486 -9.51 -15.75 -5.12
CA LEU A 486 -10.31 -15.40 -6.30
C LEU A 486 -10.39 -13.89 -6.55
N PHE A 487 -10.54 -13.10 -5.49
CA PHE A 487 -10.74 -11.65 -5.62
C PHE A 487 -9.41 -10.90 -5.46
N ASN A 488 -9.33 -9.74 -6.11
CA ASN A 488 -8.18 -8.83 -6.00
C ASN A 488 -8.65 -7.44 -5.53
N GLY A 489 -7.77 -6.73 -4.85
CA GLY A 489 -7.99 -5.34 -4.45
C GLY A 489 -9.11 -5.17 -3.42
N PRO A 490 -9.95 -4.12 -3.54
CA PRO A 490 -10.94 -3.78 -2.51
C PRO A 490 -12.06 -4.83 -2.39
N VAL A 491 -12.36 -5.59 -3.44
CA VAL A 491 -13.43 -6.61 -3.43
C VAL A 491 -13.21 -7.66 -2.35
N THR A 492 -11.96 -8.06 -2.10
CA THR A 492 -11.60 -9.02 -1.05
C THR A 492 -12.01 -8.52 0.34
N ILE A 493 -11.79 -7.23 0.64
CA ILE A 493 -12.12 -6.64 1.94
C ILE A 493 -13.63 -6.64 2.15
N PHE A 494 -14.41 -6.19 1.16
CA PHE A 494 -15.87 -6.13 1.28
C PHE A 494 -16.52 -7.52 1.29
N PHE A 495 -15.95 -8.49 0.58
CA PHE A 495 -16.35 -9.89 0.70
C PHE A 495 -16.12 -10.41 2.13
N LEU A 496 -14.92 -10.21 2.69
CA LEU A 496 -14.62 -10.60 4.08
C LEU A 496 -15.41 -9.82 5.11
N MET A 497 -15.83 -8.59 4.79
CA MET A 497 -16.73 -7.81 5.63
C MET A 497 -18.09 -8.50 5.78
N GLY A 498 -18.48 -9.31 4.80
CA GLY A 498 -19.62 -10.23 4.89
C GLY A 498 -19.53 -11.20 6.07
N LEU A 499 -18.32 -11.64 6.46
CA LEU A 499 -18.10 -12.50 7.62
C LEU A 499 -18.47 -11.78 8.94
N PHE A 500 -18.25 -10.47 9.05
CA PHE A 500 -18.65 -9.72 10.26
C PHE A 500 -20.16 -9.58 10.40
N ILE A 501 -20.91 -9.61 9.31
CA ILE A 501 -22.39 -9.56 9.33
C ILE A 501 -22.97 -10.83 9.91
N LEU A 502 -22.28 -11.96 9.70
CA LEU A 502 -22.67 -13.23 10.30
C LEU A 502 -22.68 -13.15 11.84
N ASN A 503 -21.97 -12.17 12.41
CA ASN A 503 -21.84 -11.93 13.85
C ASN A 503 -21.52 -13.23 14.61
N ILE A 504 -20.50 -13.95 14.10
CA ILE A 504 -20.08 -15.23 14.66
C ILE A 504 -19.57 -15.00 16.09
N ASP A 505 -20.22 -15.64 17.04
CA ASP A 505 -19.91 -15.59 18.47
C ASP A 505 -20.06 -16.99 19.09
N ASN A 506 -19.58 -17.17 20.32
CA ASN A 506 -19.62 -18.45 21.03
C ASN A 506 -21.03 -19.02 21.18
N THR A 507 -22.00 -18.15 21.43
CA THR A 507 -23.42 -18.52 21.49
C THR A 507 -24.17 -17.77 20.40
N MET A 508 -24.54 -18.50 19.34
CA MET A 508 -25.30 -17.93 18.23
C MET A 508 -26.80 -18.15 18.40
N PHE A 509 -27.57 -17.06 18.34
CA PHE A 509 -29.02 -17.10 18.20
C PHE A 509 -29.40 -16.76 16.76
N TYR A 510 -29.96 -17.72 16.03
CA TYR A 510 -30.31 -17.55 14.63
C TYR A 510 -31.64 -16.81 14.49
N HIS A 511 -31.56 -15.52 14.20
CA HIS A 511 -32.72 -14.69 13.88
C HIS A 511 -32.45 -13.89 12.62
N PHE A 512 -33.24 -14.17 11.58
CA PHE A 512 -33.15 -13.45 10.31
C PHE A 512 -33.29 -11.93 10.47
N GLY A 513 -34.08 -11.48 11.44
CA GLY A 513 -34.23 -10.06 11.78
C GLY A 513 -32.93 -9.38 12.19
N ILE A 514 -31.99 -10.09 12.84
CA ILE A 514 -30.68 -9.54 13.24
C ILE A 514 -29.85 -9.24 11.99
N VAL A 515 -29.76 -10.20 11.06
CA VAL A 515 -29.02 -10.03 9.80
C VAL A 515 -29.63 -8.92 8.95
N MET A 516 -30.95 -8.88 8.82
CA MET A 516 -31.66 -7.80 8.11
C MET A 516 -31.39 -6.43 8.73
N THR A 517 -31.37 -6.34 10.07
CA THR A 517 -31.05 -5.10 10.78
C THR A 517 -29.64 -4.62 10.46
N VAL A 518 -28.65 -5.52 10.46
CA VAL A 518 -27.26 -5.20 10.10
C VAL A 518 -27.14 -4.80 8.63
N MET A 519 -27.83 -5.46 7.71
CA MET A 519 -27.83 -5.09 6.30
C MET A 519 -28.43 -3.70 6.07
N VAL A 520 -29.59 -3.42 6.68
CA VAL A 520 -30.25 -2.12 6.59
C VAL A 520 -29.37 -1.02 7.18
N LEU A 521 -28.72 -1.27 8.32
CA LEU A 521 -27.73 -0.37 8.92
C LEU A 521 -26.64 0.02 7.92
N PHE A 522 -26.02 -0.96 7.25
CA PHE A 522 -24.97 -0.66 6.26
C PHE A 522 -25.50 0.12 5.06
N TYR A 523 -26.69 -0.20 4.54
CA TYR A 523 -27.29 0.58 3.46
C TYR A 523 -27.64 2.01 3.87
N GLN A 524 -28.11 2.21 5.11
CA GLN A 524 -28.34 3.54 5.66
C GLN A 524 -27.04 4.33 5.81
N VAL A 525 -25.95 3.68 6.24
CA VAL A 525 -24.62 4.29 6.27
C VAL A 525 -24.18 4.71 4.86
N VAL A 526 -24.39 3.88 3.84
CA VAL A 526 -24.10 4.24 2.44
C VAL A 526 -24.92 5.45 1.99
N LEU A 527 -26.22 5.50 2.31
CA LEU A 527 -27.07 6.65 2.01
C LEU A 527 -26.58 7.93 2.73
N MET A 528 -26.13 7.81 3.97
CA MET A 528 -25.55 8.92 4.72
C MET A 528 -24.25 9.44 4.09
N ILE A 529 -23.41 8.54 3.58
CA ILE A 529 -22.19 8.89 2.84
C ILE A 529 -22.54 9.57 1.52
N ILE A 530 -23.55 9.06 0.79
CA ILE A 530 -24.06 9.72 -0.43
C ILE A 530 -24.52 11.14 -0.09
N PHE A 531 -25.31 11.31 0.96
CA PHE A 531 -25.78 12.63 1.39
C PHE A 531 -24.60 13.57 1.67
N SER A 532 -23.60 13.11 2.40
CA SER A 532 -22.46 13.97 2.76
C SER A 532 -21.38 14.10 1.67
N HIS A 533 -21.50 13.34 0.57
CA HIS A 533 -20.79 13.63 -0.67
C HIS A 533 -21.23 14.98 -1.27
N TYR A 534 -22.50 15.37 -1.08
CA TYR A 534 -23.06 16.64 -1.56
C TYR A 534 -23.04 17.76 -0.50
N PHE A 535 -23.15 17.42 0.79
CA PHE A 535 -23.27 18.39 1.89
C PHE A 535 -22.25 18.12 3.02
N PRO A 536 -21.66 19.12 3.70
CA PRO A 536 -21.73 20.58 3.49
C PRO A 536 -20.86 21.11 2.33
N PHE A 537 -19.87 20.34 1.88
CA PHE A 537 -19.00 20.70 0.75
C PHE A 537 -19.09 19.64 -0.34
N SER A 538 -19.25 20.03 -1.60
CA SER A 538 -19.30 19.09 -2.73
C SER A 538 -17.94 18.43 -2.93
N SER A 539 -17.87 17.10 -2.87
CA SER A 539 -16.67 16.31 -3.20
C SER A 539 -16.65 15.83 -4.65
N LYS A 540 -17.42 16.46 -5.55
CA LYS A 540 -17.46 16.07 -6.95
C LYS A 540 -16.07 16.22 -7.60
N PRO A 541 -15.66 15.28 -8.47
CA PRO A 541 -14.38 15.38 -9.19
C PRO A 541 -14.22 16.70 -9.95
N GLU A 542 -15.32 17.22 -10.51
CA GLU A 542 -15.36 18.49 -11.26
C GLU A 542 -14.97 19.69 -10.40
N HIS A 543 -15.50 19.78 -9.18
CA HIS A 543 -15.16 20.87 -8.25
C HIS A 543 -13.75 20.71 -7.69
N LEU A 544 -13.34 19.47 -7.38
CA LEU A 544 -11.99 19.19 -6.88
C LEU A 544 -10.94 19.52 -7.94
N PHE A 545 -11.21 19.19 -9.21
CA PHE A 545 -10.35 19.50 -10.34
C PHE A 545 -10.20 21.01 -10.55
N LEU A 546 -11.28 21.79 -10.44
CA LEU A 546 -11.22 23.24 -10.54
C LEU A 546 -10.37 23.86 -9.42
N VAL A 547 -10.53 23.39 -8.18
CA VAL A 547 -9.72 23.84 -7.04
C VAL A 547 -8.24 23.45 -7.20
N MET A 548 -7.96 22.24 -7.69
CA MET A 548 -6.59 21.81 -7.98
C MET A 548 -5.96 22.63 -9.10
N ARG A 549 -6.72 22.94 -10.15
CA ARG A 549 -6.28 23.81 -11.25
C ARG A 549 -5.99 25.22 -10.74
N GLU A 550 -6.86 25.80 -9.92
CA GLU A 550 -6.60 27.11 -9.30
C GLU A 550 -5.36 27.10 -8.41
N ARG A 551 -5.07 26.01 -7.68
CA ARG A 551 -3.83 25.87 -6.90
C ARG A 551 -2.58 25.76 -7.78
N LEU A 552 -2.66 25.01 -8.89
CA LEU A 552 -1.54 24.80 -9.80
C LEU A 552 -1.22 26.03 -10.65
N TYR A 553 -2.23 26.80 -11.05
CA TYR A 553 -2.08 27.95 -11.95
C TYR A 553 -2.25 29.32 -11.28
N GLY A 554 -2.82 29.38 -10.07
CA GLY A 554 -3.03 30.61 -9.30
C GLY A 554 -1.89 30.93 -8.31
N GLY A 555 -0.82 30.13 -8.29
CA GLY A 555 0.36 30.33 -7.45
C GLY A 555 1.24 31.54 -7.84
N ASP A 556 0.96 32.19 -8.97
CA ASP A 556 1.69 33.39 -9.44
C ASP A 556 1.05 34.72 -9.01
N SER A 557 0.06 34.70 -8.10
CA SER A 557 -0.52 35.93 -7.55
C SER A 557 -0.65 35.85 -6.03
N ASN A 558 0.46 36.05 -5.31
CA ASN A 558 0.52 36.81 -4.06
C ASN A 558 1.96 37.11 -3.65
#